data_AF-A0A1U7NSY0-F1
#
_entry.id   AF-A0A1U7NSY0-F1
#
_cell.length_a   1.000
_cell.length_b   1.000
_cell.length_c   1.000
_cell.angle_alpha   90.00
_cell.angle_beta   90.00
_cell.angle_gamma   90.00
#
_symmetry.space_group_name_H-M   'P 1'
#
loop_
_entity.id
_entity.type
_entity.pdbx_description
1 polymer ?
#
loop_
_entity_poly.entity_id
_entity_poly.type
_entity_poly.pdbx_seq_one_letter_code
_entity_poly.pdbx_strand_id
1 'polypeptide(L)'
;MQLQALAGLPRNARNAILMEPLWGVFGVVVLYYAPLYMSSVGLSSTQIGLLGSMTLALSFLFQAVAAPITNRVGRKRTTLIGDLISWTVPMFVWAFAQSFAAFALAAVLAASGRIVTVSWSLLLIEDVEEWQRARVFGIINLIVTVCGLLTPLVGLVIAQHGVTATMRGFYILGGVGMTVMFLWRNAITDETRSGVAAMAQHRELGLSQSVRHTLGLVAGMRGHPGLMGITIFYLLTVFIEQLSLFQILFLQQTLNFSAQTLSFVPFVAAFVTLLLYGVALPRLSRLPLGRTLMVVRALGLIGAVALLFVPAGNTAAMLAAVGLLGGVTFLTLTYRDAALFSRLPQNGTADLFSAVQTLTLLCAIPAAGLAGALFAASPRSLFVLIAALCAVLLLLAVWLARREERPQATGA
;
A
#
# COMPACT_ATOMS: atom_id res chain seq x y z
N MET A 1 -15.09 -22.28 12.00
CA MET A 1 -14.99 -20.80 12.06
C MET A 1 -14.87 -20.15 10.67
N GLN A 2 -14.12 -20.72 9.70
CA GLN A 2 -13.94 -20.14 8.35
C GLN A 2 -15.22 -19.98 7.50
N LEU A 3 -16.25 -20.84 7.66
CA LEU A 3 -17.47 -20.80 6.85
C LEU A 3 -18.50 -19.74 7.30
N GLN A 4 -18.54 -19.37 8.59
CA GLN A 4 -19.46 -18.34 9.09
C GLN A 4 -19.01 -16.93 8.68
N ALA A 5 -17.69 -16.69 8.62
CA ALA A 5 -17.13 -15.42 8.19
C ALA A 5 -17.43 -15.07 6.72
N LEU A 6 -17.75 -16.07 5.90
CA LEU A 6 -18.11 -15.92 4.48
C LEU A 6 -19.62 -16.06 4.22
N ALA A 7 -20.41 -16.36 5.24
CA ALA A 7 -21.84 -16.54 5.12
C ALA A 7 -22.53 -15.22 4.71
N GLY A 8 -23.42 -15.32 3.72
CA GLY A 8 -24.16 -14.18 3.17
C GLY A 8 -23.40 -13.36 2.11
N LEU A 9 -22.14 -13.69 1.80
CA LEU A 9 -21.39 -12.99 0.77
C LEU A 9 -21.72 -13.52 -0.64
N PRO A 10 -21.80 -12.64 -1.66
CA PRO A 10 -21.90 -13.02 -3.05
C PRO A 10 -20.75 -13.93 -3.51
N ARG A 11 -21.00 -14.71 -4.55
CA ARG A 11 -20.05 -15.68 -5.13
C ARG A 11 -18.68 -15.04 -5.41
N ASN A 12 -18.65 -13.89 -6.07
CA ASN A 12 -17.41 -13.20 -6.44
C ASN A 12 -16.58 -12.80 -5.21
N ALA A 13 -17.20 -12.17 -4.23
CA ALA A 13 -16.54 -11.77 -2.99
C ALA A 13 -15.97 -12.97 -2.22
N ARG A 14 -16.78 -14.01 -2.04
CA ARG A 14 -16.36 -15.25 -1.37
C ARG A 14 -15.18 -15.90 -2.08
N ASN A 15 -15.25 -16.03 -3.39
CA ASN A 15 -14.23 -16.70 -4.18
C ASN A 15 -12.93 -15.89 -4.27
N ALA A 16 -13.01 -14.56 -4.32
CA ALA A 16 -11.84 -13.69 -4.23
C ALA A 16 -11.14 -13.84 -2.87
N ILE A 17 -11.90 -13.82 -1.76
CA ILE A 17 -11.35 -14.03 -0.41
C ILE A 17 -10.65 -15.39 -0.28
N LEU A 18 -11.22 -16.46 -0.84
CA LEU A 18 -10.63 -17.80 -0.78
C LEU A 18 -9.28 -17.90 -1.52
N MET A 19 -9.08 -17.08 -2.55
CA MET A 19 -7.86 -17.09 -3.37
C MET A 19 -6.77 -16.16 -2.80
N GLU A 20 -7.16 -15.17 -1.99
CA GLU A 20 -6.25 -14.16 -1.43
C GLU A 20 -5.01 -14.73 -0.69
N PRO A 21 -5.08 -15.85 0.05
CA PRO A 21 -3.88 -16.41 0.70
C PRO A 21 -2.76 -16.75 -0.29
N LEU A 22 -3.09 -17.22 -1.50
CA LEU A 22 -2.10 -17.54 -2.53
C LEU A 22 -1.40 -16.27 -3.01
N TRP A 23 -2.09 -15.14 -3.08
CA TRP A 23 -1.44 -13.86 -3.36
C TRP A 23 -0.60 -13.38 -2.17
N GLY A 24 -1.16 -13.40 -0.96
CA GLY A 24 -0.54 -12.86 0.25
C GLY A 24 0.79 -13.56 0.62
N VAL A 25 0.87 -14.88 0.49
CA VAL A 25 2.09 -15.65 0.80
C VAL A 25 3.28 -15.17 -0.04
N PHE A 26 3.06 -14.92 -1.34
CA PHE A 26 4.13 -14.46 -2.22
C PHE A 26 4.30 -12.94 -2.20
N GLY A 27 3.21 -12.20 -2.27
CA GLY A 27 3.20 -10.73 -2.38
C GLY A 27 3.88 -10.06 -1.20
N VAL A 28 3.60 -10.49 0.04
CA VAL A 28 4.19 -9.87 1.24
C VAL A 28 5.72 -10.01 1.25
N VAL A 29 6.23 -11.19 0.95
CA VAL A 29 7.67 -11.48 0.92
C VAL A 29 8.34 -10.70 -0.22
N VAL A 30 7.77 -10.75 -1.43
CA VAL A 30 8.31 -10.06 -2.61
C VAL A 30 8.40 -8.57 -2.38
N LEU A 31 7.33 -7.93 -1.89
CA LEU A 31 7.32 -6.48 -1.68
C LEU A 31 8.31 -6.06 -0.58
N TYR A 32 8.42 -6.84 0.50
CA TYR A 32 9.35 -6.53 1.59
C TYR A 32 10.82 -6.67 1.18
N TYR A 33 11.16 -7.77 0.49
CA TYR A 33 12.54 -8.06 0.11
C TYR A 33 13.00 -7.41 -1.19
N ALA A 34 12.10 -6.79 -1.99
CA ALA A 34 12.44 -6.22 -3.29
C ALA A 34 13.65 -5.27 -3.27
N PRO A 35 13.76 -4.27 -2.37
CA PRO A 35 14.92 -3.39 -2.32
C PRO A 35 16.22 -4.14 -2.01
N LEU A 36 16.17 -5.09 -1.07
CA LEU A 36 17.32 -5.89 -0.68
C LEU A 36 17.76 -6.83 -1.82
N TYR A 37 16.81 -7.42 -2.55
CA TYR A 37 17.09 -8.22 -3.74
C TYR A 37 17.77 -7.40 -4.82
N MET A 38 17.21 -6.24 -5.19
CA MET A 38 17.80 -5.35 -6.20
C MET A 38 19.24 -4.97 -5.83
N SER A 39 19.47 -4.62 -4.56
CA SER A 39 20.82 -4.31 -4.08
C SER A 39 21.76 -5.53 -4.15
N SER A 40 21.28 -6.73 -3.79
CA SER A 40 22.07 -7.97 -3.85
C SER A 40 22.46 -8.39 -5.27
N VAL A 41 21.75 -7.90 -6.30
CA VAL A 41 22.04 -8.12 -7.72
C VAL A 41 22.92 -7.00 -8.30
N GLY A 42 23.28 -5.99 -7.49
CA GLY A 42 24.25 -4.94 -7.84
C GLY A 42 23.64 -3.59 -8.20
N LEU A 43 22.33 -3.38 -8.00
CA LEU A 43 21.75 -2.04 -8.20
C LEU A 43 22.13 -1.12 -7.03
N SER A 44 22.47 0.12 -7.36
CA SER A 44 22.72 1.16 -6.36
C SER A 44 21.41 1.63 -5.70
N SER A 45 21.49 2.23 -4.50
CA SER A 45 20.32 2.81 -3.84
C SER A 45 19.63 3.89 -4.70
N THR A 46 20.41 4.67 -5.46
CA THR A 46 19.90 5.65 -6.43
C THR A 46 19.11 4.98 -7.55
N GLN A 47 19.61 3.87 -8.10
CA GLN A 47 18.91 3.09 -9.12
C GLN A 47 17.60 2.48 -8.59
N ILE A 48 17.64 1.92 -7.37
CA ILE A 48 16.44 1.38 -6.69
C ILE A 48 15.39 2.49 -6.50
N GLY A 49 15.82 3.67 -6.06
CA GLY A 49 14.94 4.82 -5.89
C GLY A 49 14.33 5.30 -7.21
N LEU A 50 15.14 5.37 -8.27
CA LEU A 50 14.69 5.75 -9.61
C LEU A 50 13.65 4.76 -10.15
N LEU A 51 13.84 3.45 -9.95
CA LEU A 51 12.85 2.42 -10.31
C LEU A 51 11.52 2.64 -9.57
N GLY A 52 11.58 2.95 -8.28
CA GLY A 52 10.39 3.28 -7.50
C GLY A 52 9.66 4.51 -8.06
N SER A 53 10.37 5.60 -8.33
CA SER A 53 9.80 6.82 -8.93
C SER A 53 9.19 6.57 -10.30
N MET A 54 9.88 5.80 -11.15
CA MET A 54 9.38 5.41 -12.46
C MET A 54 8.12 4.56 -12.34
N THR A 55 8.08 3.59 -11.42
CA THR A 55 6.90 2.76 -11.15
C THR A 55 5.71 3.62 -10.72
N LEU A 56 5.92 4.61 -9.85
CA LEU A 56 4.87 5.54 -9.40
C LEU A 56 4.39 6.45 -10.53
N ALA A 57 5.29 6.98 -11.36
CA ALA A 57 4.95 7.82 -12.51
C ALA A 57 4.12 7.05 -13.54
N LEU A 58 4.53 5.83 -13.88
CA LEU A 58 3.79 4.97 -14.78
C LEU A 58 2.46 4.52 -14.17
N SER A 59 2.44 4.24 -12.86
CA SER A 59 1.22 3.91 -12.12
C SER A 59 0.19 5.04 -12.23
N PHE A 60 0.62 6.30 -12.13
CA PHE A 60 -0.24 7.46 -12.32
C PHE A 60 -0.85 7.50 -13.72
N LEU A 61 -0.06 7.22 -14.77
CA LEU A 61 -0.56 7.13 -16.14
C LEU A 61 -1.57 5.97 -16.32
N PHE A 62 -1.25 4.80 -15.77
CA PHE A 62 -2.13 3.63 -15.82
C PHE A 62 -3.43 3.83 -15.02
N GLN A 63 -3.40 4.60 -13.93
CA GLN A 63 -4.59 4.95 -13.17
C GLN A 63 -5.59 5.75 -14.01
N ALA A 64 -5.12 6.67 -14.86
CA ALA A 64 -5.99 7.48 -15.71
C ALA A 64 -6.74 6.64 -16.77
N VAL A 65 -6.14 5.54 -17.24
CA VAL A 65 -6.76 4.63 -18.23
C VAL A 65 -7.51 3.46 -17.58
N ALA A 66 -7.38 3.25 -16.27
CA ALA A 66 -7.88 2.06 -15.57
C ALA A 66 -9.40 1.90 -15.66
N ALA A 67 -10.16 2.95 -15.35
CA ALA A 67 -11.62 2.89 -15.40
C ALA A 67 -12.17 2.72 -16.84
N PRO A 68 -11.69 3.46 -17.86
CA PRO A 68 -12.07 3.22 -19.26
C PRO A 68 -11.81 1.78 -19.73
N ILE A 69 -10.63 1.24 -19.45
CA ILE A 69 -10.28 -0.14 -19.83
C ILE A 69 -11.20 -1.12 -19.12
N THR A 70 -11.38 -0.97 -17.81
CA THR A 70 -12.22 -1.87 -16.99
C THR A 70 -13.68 -1.86 -17.44
N ASN A 71 -14.21 -0.68 -17.78
CA ASN A 71 -15.59 -0.56 -18.26
C ASN A 71 -15.80 -1.17 -19.65
N ARG A 72 -14.81 -1.08 -20.55
CA ARG A 72 -14.90 -1.64 -21.90
C ARG A 72 -14.69 -3.15 -21.95
N VAL A 73 -13.73 -3.66 -21.20
CA VAL A 73 -13.30 -5.07 -21.26
C VAL A 73 -14.08 -5.95 -20.28
N GLY A 74 -14.64 -5.35 -19.22
CA GLY A 74 -15.28 -6.05 -18.10
C GLY A 74 -14.34 -6.20 -16.91
N ARG A 75 -14.87 -6.32 -15.69
CA ARG A 75 -14.05 -6.40 -14.47
C ARG A 75 -13.27 -7.70 -14.46
N LYS A 76 -13.95 -8.82 -14.73
CA LYS A 76 -13.37 -10.17 -14.68
C LYS A 76 -12.18 -10.31 -15.63
N ARG A 77 -12.37 -9.94 -16.90
CA ARG A 77 -11.33 -10.05 -17.93
C ARG A 77 -10.19 -9.07 -17.69
N THR A 78 -10.49 -7.84 -17.31
CA THR A 78 -9.47 -6.83 -16.99
C THR A 78 -8.61 -7.27 -15.81
N THR A 79 -9.21 -7.83 -14.77
CA THR A 79 -8.47 -8.35 -13.61
C THR A 79 -7.56 -9.50 -14.03
N LEU A 80 -8.03 -10.48 -14.82
CA LEU A 80 -7.18 -11.59 -15.27
C LEU A 80 -5.99 -11.11 -16.11
N ILE A 81 -6.27 -10.35 -17.18
CA ILE A 81 -5.23 -9.90 -18.12
C ILE A 81 -4.24 -9.00 -17.39
N GLY A 82 -4.75 -8.05 -16.61
CA GLY A 82 -3.93 -7.15 -15.83
C GLY A 82 -3.06 -7.91 -14.83
N ASP A 83 -3.58 -8.90 -14.10
CA ASP A 83 -2.81 -9.67 -13.12
C ASP A 83 -1.68 -10.48 -13.78
N LEU A 84 -1.93 -11.05 -14.96
CA LEU A 84 -0.89 -11.74 -15.71
C LEU A 84 0.22 -10.75 -16.12
N ILE A 85 -0.14 -9.56 -16.59
CA ILE A 85 0.83 -8.53 -17.02
C ILE A 85 1.56 -7.89 -15.84
N SER A 86 0.89 -7.63 -14.71
CA SER A 86 1.43 -6.83 -13.60
C SER A 86 2.03 -7.64 -12.47
N TRP A 87 1.75 -8.94 -12.41
CA TRP A 87 2.31 -9.84 -11.38
C TRP A 87 3.03 -11.02 -12.00
N THR A 88 2.38 -11.78 -12.88
CA THR A 88 2.99 -13.01 -13.42
C THR A 88 4.25 -12.71 -14.23
N VAL A 89 4.16 -11.85 -15.24
CA VAL A 89 5.31 -11.52 -16.08
C VAL A 89 6.44 -10.84 -15.26
N PRO A 90 6.18 -9.84 -14.40
CA PRO A 90 7.19 -9.23 -13.54
C PRO A 90 7.89 -10.21 -12.62
N MET A 91 7.18 -11.19 -12.05
CA MET A 91 7.80 -12.23 -11.23
C MET A 91 8.85 -13.01 -12.02
N PHE A 92 8.52 -13.46 -13.24
CA PHE A 92 9.51 -14.12 -14.09
C PHE A 92 10.65 -13.19 -14.51
N VAL A 93 10.36 -11.93 -14.85
CA VAL A 93 11.43 -10.96 -15.18
C VAL A 93 12.35 -10.74 -13.99
N TRP A 94 11.82 -10.54 -12.77
CA TRP A 94 12.61 -10.35 -11.56
C TRP A 94 13.45 -11.57 -11.22
N ALA A 95 12.97 -12.79 -11.47
CA ALA A 95 13.73 -14.02 -11.25
C ALA A 95 15.03 -14.09 -12.06
N PHE A 96 15.06 -13.50 -13.25
CA PHE A 96 16.22 -13.52 -14.14
C PHE A 96 16.90 -12.16 -14.32
N ALA A 97 16.38 -11.12 -13.67
CA ALA A 97 16.94 -9.78 -13.76
C ALA A 97 18.37 -9.73 -13.22
N GLN A 98 19.27 -9.14 -14.01
CA GLN A 98 20.68 -8.89 -13.68
C GLN A 98 21.11 -7.45 -13.95
N SER A 99 20.23 -6.61 -14.48
CA SER A 99 20.55 -5.25 -14.91
C SER A 99 19.42 -4.28 -14.57
N PHE A 100 19.78 -3.00 -14.45
CA PHE A 100 18.80 -1.93 -14.26
C PHE A 100 17.69 -1.95 -15.32
N ALA A 101 18.04 -2.22 -16.60
CA ALA A 101 17.08 -2.26 -17.69
C ALA A 101 16.03 -3.39 -17.51
N ALA A 102 16.44 -4.56 -17.03
CA ALA A 102 15.51 -5.66 -16.74
C ALA A 102 14.53 -5.29 -15.61
N PHE A 103 15.04 -4.66 -14.54
CA PHE A 103 14.18 -4.16 -13.47
C PHE A 103 13.28 -3.00 -13.92
N ALA A 104 13.74 -2.16 -14.85
CA ALA A 104 12.96 -1.08 -15.41
C ALA A 104 11.78 -1.62 -16.24
N LEU A 105 12.01 -2.66 -17.07
CA LEU A 105 10.95 -3.36 -17.78
C LEU A 105 9.93 -3.95 -16.79
N ALA A 106 10.40 -4.63 -15.74
CA ALA A 106 9.52 -5.18 -14.71
C ALA A 106 8.73 -4.09 -13.97
N ALA A 107 9.31 -2.92 -13.72
CA ALA A 107 8.63 -1.77 -13.12
C ALA A 107 7.51 -1.21 -14.01
N VAL A 108 7.71 -1.16 -15.34
CA VAL A 108 6.66 -0.76 -16.30
C VAL A 108 5.49 -1.74 -16.25
N LEU A 109 5.80 -3.04 -16.30
CA LEU A 109 4.81 -4.09 -16.24
C LEU A 109 4.04 -4.07 -14.91
N ALA A 110 4.76 -3.97 -13.77
CA ALA A 110 4.16 -3.89 -12.44
C ALA A 110 3.28 -2.65 -12.26
N ALA A 111 3.67 -1.50 -12.84
CA ALA A 111 2.88 -0.28 -12.78
C ALA A 111 1.49 -0.40 -13.43
N SER A 112 1.34 -1.28 -14.43
CA SER A 112 0.03 -1.60 -15.03
C SER A 112 -0.95 -2.24 -14.02
N GLY A 113 -0.44 -2.71 -12.88
CA GLY A 113 -1.22 -3.22 -11.76
C GLY A 113 -2.21 -2.22 -11.18
N ARG A 114 -2.09 -0.91 -11.47
CA ARG A 114 -3.14 0.07 -11.13
C ARG A 114 -4.47 -0.22 -11.83
N ILE A 115 -4.44 -0.76 -13.04
CA ILE A 115 -5.64 -1.22 -13.76
C ILE A 115 -6.27 -2.42 -13.02
N VAL A 116 -5.42 -3.34 -12.54
CA VAL A 116 -5.86 -4.47 -11.72
C VAL A 116 -6.51 -3.98 -10.43
N THR A 117 -5.87 -3.06 -9.70
CA THR A 117 -6.42 -2.57 -8.43
C THR A 117 -7.86 -2.07 -8.58
N VAL A 118 -8.16 -1.34 -9.67
CA VAL A 118 -9.52 -0.87 -9.95
C VAL A 118 -10.44 -2.03 -10.32
N SER A 119 -10.09 -2.83 -11.33
CA SER A 119 -10.94 -3.94 -11.80
C SER A 119 -11.21 -5.00 -10.73
N TRP A 120 -10.19 -5.37 -9.94
CA TRP A 120 -10.29 -6.34 -8.86
C TRP A 120 -11.15 -5.81 -7.72
N SER A 121 -10.99 -4.54 -7.33
CA SER A 121 -11.83 -3.94 -6.29
C SER A 121 -13.30 -3.94 -6.72
N LEU A 122 -13.59 -3.57 -7.97
CA LEU A 122 -14.95 -3.60 -8.51
C LEU A 122 -15.51 -5.03 -8.55
N LEU A 123 -14.72 -5.99 -9.05
CA LEU A 123 -15.10 -7.41 -9.07
C LEU A 123 -15.42 -7.94 -7.66
N LEU A 124 -14.69 -7.46 -6.65
CA LEU A 124 -14.83 -7.87 -5.26
C LEU A 124 -16.10 -7.30 -4.60
N ILE A 125 -16.44 -6.02 -4.84
CA ILE A 125 -17.44 -5.30 -4.04
C ILE A 125 -18.72 -4.86 -4.76
N GLU A 126 -18.76 -4.83 -6.09
CA GLU A 126 -19.93 -4.29 -6.82
C GLU A 126 -21.24 -5.04 -6.51
N ASP A 127 -21.18 -6.37 -6.35
CA ASP A 127 -22.34 -7.21 -6.01
C ASP A 127 -22.54 -7.37 -4.49
N VAL A 128 -21.67 -6.79 -3.66
CA VAL A 128 -21.74 -6.88 -2.19
C VAL A 128 -22.60 -5.73 -1.65
N GLU A 129 -23.53 -6.07 -0.76
CA GLU A 129 -24.34 -5.09 -0.03
C GLU A 129 -23.45 -4.11 0.73
N GLU A 130 -23.83 -2.83 0.74
CA GLU A 130 -22.94 -1.75 1.22
C GLU A 130 -22.44 -1.96 2.65
N TRP A 131 -23.31 -2.42 3.55
CA TRP A 131 -22.97 -2.70 4.95
C TRP A 131 -21.99 -3.86 5.13
N GLN A 132 -21.83 -4.73 4.12
CA GLN A 132 -20.89 -5.86 4.14
C GLN A 132 -19.54 -5.53 3.49
N ARG A 133 -19.40 -4.44 2.73
CA ARG A 133 -18.15 -4.12 2.00
C ARG A 133 -16.96 -3.94 2.93
N ALA A 134 -17.15 -3.27 4.07
CA ALA A 134 -16.11 -3.12 5.09
C ALA A 134 -15.66 -4.48 5.67
N ARG A 135 -16.59 -5.42 5.85
CA ARG A 135 -16.29 -6.79 6.29
C ARG A 135 -15.42 -7.53 5.27
N VAL A 136 -15.73 -7.40 3.97
CA VAL A 136 -14.95 -8.04 2.89
C VAL A 136 -13.50 -7.55 2.87
N PHE A 137 -13.27 -6.23 2.83
CA PHE A 137 -11.91 -5.68 2.88
C PHE A 137 -11.19 -5.99 4.19
N GLY A 138 -11.92 -6.03 5.31
CA GLY A 138 -11.38 -6.45 6.60
C GLY A 138 -10.83 -7.87 6.57
N ILE A 139 -11.55 -8.81 5.95
CA ILE A 139 -11.09 -10.21 5.80
C ILE A 139 -9.86 -10.29 4.89
N ILE A 140 -9.85 -9.58 3.76
CA ILE A 140 -8.69 -9.53 2.85
C ILE A 140 -7.44 -9.02 3.59
N ASN A 141 -7.54 -7.88 4.27
CA ASN A 141 -6.43 -7.30 5.02
C ASN A 141 -5.95 -8.23 6.13
N LEU A 142 -6.87 -8.95 6.79
CA LEU A 142 -6.53 -9.93 7.81
C LEU A 142 -5.73 -11.11 7.21
N ILE A 143 -6.14 -11.62 6.05
CA ILE A 143 -5.43 -12.71 5.35
C ILE A 143 -4.00 -12.26 5.00
N VAL A 144 -3.83 -11.08 4.40
CA VAL A 144 -2.51 -10.54 4.05
C VAL A 144 -1.65 -10.34 5.30
N THR A 145 -2.23 -9.83 6.38
CA THR A 145 -1.54 -9.68 7.67
C THR A 145 -1.06 -11.03 8.19
N VAL A 146 -1.92 -12.06 8.18
CA VAL A 146 -1.54 -13.42 8.61
C VAL A 146 -0.44 -14.01 7.73
N CYS A 147 -0.43 -13.75 6.42
CA CYS A 147 0.67 -14.16 5.54
C CYS A 147 2.01 -13.54 5.96
N GLY A 148 2.00 -12.33 6.53
CA GLY A 148 3.17 -11.71 7.15
C GLY A 148 3.77 -12.51 8.30
N LEU A 149 2.99 -13.34 9.00
CA LEU A 149 3.50 -14.24 10.05
C LEU A 149 4.32 -15.41 9.48
N LEU A 150 4.22 -15.68 8.19
CA LEU A 150 4.93 -16.78 7.53
C LEU A 150 6.29 -16.37 6.98
N THR A 151 6.64 -15.07 7.01
CA THR A 151 7.92 -14.57 6.46
C THR A 151 9.18 -15.18 7.10
N PRO A 152 9.22 -15.58 8.39
CA PRO A 152 10.39 -16.25 8.95
C PRO A 152 10.74 -17.58 8.27
N LEU A 153 9.76 -18.27 7.67
CA LEU A 153 10.02 -19.48 6.89
C LEU A 153 10.89 -19.20 5.67
N VAL A 154 10.67 -18.07 4.99
CA VAL A 154 11.54 -17.61 3.91
C VAL A 154 12.91 -17.19 4.46
N GLY A 155 12.94 -16.56 5.63
CA GLY A 155 14.17 -16.23 6.34
C GLY A 155 15.10 -17.42 6.59
N LEU A 156 14.53 -18.59 6.90
CA LEU A 156 15.30 -19.84 7.05
C LEU A 156 15.98 -20.27 5.74
N VAL A 157 15.26 -20.16 4.62
CA VAL A 157 15.81 -20.48 3.29
C VAL A 157 16.91 -19.48 2.90
N ILE A 158 16.71 -18.18 3.20
CA ILE A 158 17.70 -17.12 3.01
C ILE A 158 18.98 -17.40 3.81
N ALA A 159 18.87 -17.93 5.03
CA ALA A 159 20.03 -18.27 5.85
C ALA A 159 20.93 -19.32 5.19
N GLN A 160 20.34 -20.24 4.42
CA GLN A 160 21.06 -21.35 3.78
C GLN A 160 21.57 -21.00 2.37
N HIS A 161 20.77 -20.28 1.57
CA HIS A 161 21.03 -20.06 0.15
C HIS A 161 21.36 -18.60 -0.21
N GLY A 162 21.29 -17.69 0.77
CA GLY A 162 21.44 -16.25 0.55
C GLY A 162 20.20 -15.60 -0.05
N VAL A 163 20.20 -14.26 -0.09
CA VAL A 163 19.05 -13.46 -0.57
C VAL A 163 18.80 -13.69 -2.05
N THR A 164 19.85 -13.61 -2.89
CA THR A 164 19.70 -13.65 -4.35
C THR A 164 19.08 -14.96 -4.83
N ALA A 165 19.64 -16.12 -4.44
CA ALA A 165 19.14 -17.41 -4.87
C ALA A 165 17.72 -17.68 -4.34
N THR A 166 17.47 -17.36 -3.07
CA THR A 166 16.15 -17.56 -2.46
C THR A 166 15.09 -16.72 -3.15
N MET A 167 15.34 -15.44 -3.37
CA MET A 167 14.38 -14.54 -4.02
C MET A 167 14.11 -14.95 -5.46
N ARG A 168 15.12 -15.39 -6.23
CA ARG A 168 14.91 -15.93 -7.58
C ARG A 168 14.00 -17.15 -7.59
N GLY A 169 14.25 -18.12 -6.71
CA GLY A 169 13.37 -19.27 -6.55
C GLY A 169 11.95 -18.86 -6.14
N PHE A 170 11.85 -17.90 -5.21
CA PHE A 170 10.57 -17.38 -4.73
C PHE A 170 9.79 -16.63 -5.82
N TYR A 171 10.47 -15.89 -6.70
CA TYR A 171 9.87 -15.25 -7.86
C TYR A 171 9.35 -16.27 -8.88
N ILE A 172 10.08 -17.36 -9.13
CA ILE A 172 9.61 -18.43 -10.04
C ILE A 172 8.38 -19.13 -9.45
N LEU A 173 8.46 -19.54 -8.18
CA LEU A 173 7.37 -20.20 -7.48
C LEU A 173 6.15 -19.29 -7.37
N GLY A 174 6.37 -18.01 -7.05
CA GLY A 174 5.32 -16.99 -6.97
C GLY A 174 4.71 -16.70 -8.34
N GLY A 175 5.51 -16.63 -9.40
CA GLY A 175 5.04 -16.49 -10.77
C GLY A 175 4.10 -17.62 -11.16
N VAL A 176 4.50 -18.88 -10.94
CA VAL A 176 3.64 -20.05 -11.21
C VAL A 176 2.41 -20.07 -10.30
N GLY A 177 2.60 -19.92 -8.99
CA GLY A 177 1.53 -19.99 -8.00
C GLY A 177 0.47 -18.90 -8.18
N MET A 178 0.89 -17.65 -8.38
CA MET A 178 -0.02 -16.54 -8.68
C MET A 178 -0.69 -16.74 -10.04
N THR A 179 0.00 -17.24 -11.08
CA THR A 179 -0.65 -17.56 -12.37
C THR A 179 -1.80 -18.54 -12.20
N VAL A 180 -1.55 -19.66 -11.51
CA VAL A 180 -2.57 -20.67 -11.23
C VAL A 180 -3.73 -20.05 -10.45
N MET A 181 -3.42 -19.23 -9.44
CA MET A 181 -4.44 -18.51 -8.68
C MET A 181 -5.27 -17.57 -9.56
N PHE A 182 -4.65 -16.79 -10.46
CA PHE A 182 -5.36 -15.86 -11.34
C PHE A 182 -6.29 -16.58 -12.30
N LEU A 183 -5.82 -17.69 -12.91
CA LEU A 183 -6.61 -18.54 -13.79
C LEU A 183 -7.76 -19.20 -13.04
N TRP A 184 -7.48 -19.75 -11.86
CA TRP A 184 -8.49 -20.37 -11.00
C TRP A 184 -9.54 -19.35 -10.59
N ARG A 185 -9.14 -18.21 -10.02
CA ARG A 185 -10.04 -17.13 -9.62
C ARG A 185 -10.95 -16.74 -10.78
N ASN A 186 -10.40 -16.55 -11.98
CA ASN A 186 -11.18 -16.27 -13.18
C ASN A 186 -12.14 -17.40 -13.56
N ALA A 187 -11.80 -18.67 -13.35
CA ALA A 187 -12.70 -19.79 -13.60
C ALA A 187 -13.88 -19.82 -12.62
N ILE A 188 -13.69 -19.37 -11.38
CA ILE A 188 -14.71 -19.46 -10.33
C ILE A 188 -15.48 -18.16 -10.06
N THR A 189 -15.03 -17.01 -10.58
CA THR A 189 -15.77 -15.74 -10.53
C THR A 189 -16.55 -15.51 -11.83
N ASP A 190 -17.59 -14.70 -11.75
CA ASP A 190 -18.40 -14.28 -12.90
C ASP A 190 -18.27 -12.76 -13.10
N GLU A 191 -18.60 -12.27 -14.30
CA GLU A 191 -18.66 -10.82 -14.51
C GLU A 191 -19.78 -10.22 -13.65
N THR A 192 -19.53 -9.04 -13.06
CA THR A 192 -20.50 -8.40 -12.17
C THR A 192 -21.68 -7.86 -12.97
N ARG A 193 -22.84 -7.71 -12.33
CA ARG A 193 -24.03 -7.13 -12.98
C ARG A 193 -23.76 -5.71 -13.49
N SER A 194 -23.10 -4.90 -12.65
CA SER A 194 -22.65 -3.56 -13.01
C SER A 194 -21.59 -3.57 -14.12
N GLY A 195 -20.74 -4.61 -14.16
CA GLY A 195 -19.77 -4.84 -15.23
C GLY A 195 -20.40 -5.07 -16.58
N VAL A 196 -21.39 -5.97 -16.65
CA VAL A 196 -22.14 -6.24 -17.88
C VAL A 196 -22.86 -4.98 -18.36
N ALA A 197 -23.50 -4.25 -17.45
CA ALA A 197 -24.16 -2.98 -17.78
C ALA A 197 -23.16 -1.92 -18.30
N ALA A 198 -22.02 -1.76 -17.64
CA ALA A 198 -20.98 -0.82 -18.05
C ALA A 198 -20.38 -1.17 -19.42
N MET A 199 -20.18 -2.46 -19.71
CA MET A 199 -19.72 -2.91 -21.04
C MET A 199 -20.73 -2.60 -22.14
N ALA A 200 -22.03 -2.69 -21.84
CA ALA A 200 -23.10 -2.35 -22.79
C ALA A 200 -23.24 -0.83 -23.00
N GLN A 201 -22.98 -0.03 -21.95
CA GLN A 201 -23.14 1.42 -21.97
C GLN A 201 -21.91 2.19 -22.49
N HIS A 202 -20.70 1.63 -22.41
CA HIS A 202 -19.48 2.39 -22.70
C HIS A 202 -18.85 2.08 -24.06
N ARG A 203 -19.21 2.96 -24.99
CA ARG A 203 -18.48 3.32 -26.19
C ARG A 203 -17.79 4.68 -25.91
N GLU A 204 -16.47 4.61 -25.70
CA GLU A 204 -15.50 5.74 -25.69
C GLU A 204 -15.48 6.70 -24.48
N LEU A 205 -14.38 6.69 -23.72
CA LEU A 205 -14.01 7.74 -22.78
C LEU A 205 -12.73 8.44 -23.29
N GLY A 206 -12.79 9.75 -23.43
CA GLY A 206 -11.65 10.58 -23.80
C GLY A 206 -10.73 10.83 -22.61
N LEU A 207 -9.51 10.27 -22.64
CA LEU A 207 -8.48 10.41 -21.60
C LEU A 207 -8.20 11.87 -21.19
N SER A 208 -8.28 12.79 -22.16
CA SER A 208 -8.10 14.23 -21.94
C SER A 208 -9.18 14.84 -21.05
N GLN A 209 -10.41 14.32 -21.11
CA GLN A 209 -11.55 14.83 -20.34
C GLN A 209 -11.46 14.42 -18.87
N SER A 210 -10.98 13.19 -18.59
CA SER A 210 -10.78 12.69 -17.22
C SER A 210 -9.69 13.46 -16.46
N VAL A 211 -8.58 13.80 -17.12
CA VAL A 211 -7.50 14.58 -16.51
C VAL A 211 -7.95 16.02 -16.24
N ARG A 212 -8.63 16.66 -17.20
CA ARG A 212 -9.18 18.03 -17.02
C ARG A 212 -10.23 18.09 -15.91
N HIS A 213 -11.09 17.09 -15.83
CA HIS A 213 -12.08 16.98 -14.76
C HIS A 213 -11.42 16.85 -13.38
N THR A 214 -10.40 16.00 -13.27
CA THR A 214 -9.63 15.82 -12.02
C THR A 214 -8.93 17.12 -11.58
N LEU A 215 -8.30 17.83 -12.51
CA LEU A 215 -7.68 19.13 -12.22
C LEU A 215 -8.69 20.20 -11.79
N GLY A 216 -9.89 20.19 -12.39
CA GLY A 216 -11.00 21.07 -11.98
C GLY A 216 -11.50 20.78 -10.56
N LEU A 217 -11.59 19.50 -10.18
CA LEU A 217 -11.97 19.08 -8.83
C LEU A 217 -10.92 19.45 -7.78
N VAL A 218 -9.63 19.34 -8.11
CA VAL A 218 -8.53 19.80 -7.25
C VAL A 218 -8.60 21.30 -6.99
N ALA A 219 -8.94 22.11 -8.01
CA ALA A 219 -9.14 23.55 -7.85
C ALA A 219 -10.34 23.88 -6.94
N GLY A 220 -11.42 23.07 -7.02
CA GLY A 220 -12.59 23.19 -6.15
C GLY A 220 -12.34 22.87 -4.67
N MET A 221 -11.29 22.10 -4.33
CA MET A 221 -10.96 21.78 -2.93
C MET A 221 -10.64 23.01 -2.07
N ARG A 222 -10.21 24.12 -2.68
CA ARG A 222 -9.93 25.38 -1.96
C ARG A 222 -11.19 26.00 -1.32
N GLY A 223 -12.38 25.61 -1.78
CA GLY A 223 -13.66 26.09 -1.24
C GLY A 223 -14.10 25.41 0.06
N HIS A 224 -13.49 24.28 0.45
CA HIS A 224 -13.93 23.51 1.63
C HIS A 224 -13.00 23.71 2.84
N PRO A 225 -13.50 24.32 3.94
CA PRO A 225 -12.69 24.60 5.11
C PRO A 225 -12.16 23.30 5.75
N GLY A 226 -10.83 23.18 5.85
CA GLY A 226 -10.15 22.03 6.47
C GLY A 226 -9.82 20.88 5.53
N LEU A 227 -10.41 20.82 4.32
CA LEU A 227 -10.13 19.77 3.34
C LEU A 227 -8.66 19.81 2.86
N MET A 228 -8.14 21.00 2.59
CA MET A 228 -6.74 21.17 2.18
C MET A 228 -5.76 20.65 3.25
N GLY A 229 -6.05 20.86 4.53
CA GLY A 229 -5.20 20.40 5.63
C GLY A 229 -5.15 18.88 5.73
N ILE A 230 -6.30 18.20 5.61
CA ILE A 230 -6.32 16.73 5.60
C ILE A 230 -5.72 16.15 4.31
N THR A 231 -5.86 16.81 3.16
CA THR A 231 -5.19 16.41 1.92
C THR A 231 -3.67 16.48 2.05
N ILE A 232 -3.12 17.54 2.65
CA ILE A 232 -1.68 17.64 2.94
C ILE A 232 -1.25 16.54 3.92
N PHE A 233 -2.06 16.26 4.94
CA PHE A 233 -1.80 15.16 5.88
C PHE A 233 -1.76 13.79 5.18
N TYR A 234 -2.71 13.55 4.28
CA TYR A 234 -2.79 12.33 3.49
C TYR A 234 -1.57 12.17 2.59
N LEU A 235 -1.23 13.22 1.84
CA LEU A 235 -0.08 13.28 0.94
C LEU A 235 1.21 13.00 1.70
N LEU A 236 1.44 13.73 2.81
CA LEU A 236 2.67 13.59 3.59
C LEU A 236 2.80 12.19 4.20
N THR A 237 1.68 11.58 4.60
CA THR A 237 1.67 10.19 5.08
C THR A 237 2.16 9.23 4.00
N VAL A 238 1.57 9.27 2.80
CA VAL A 238 1.99 8.39 1.68
C VAL A 238 3.42 8.69 1.25
N PHE A 239 3.84 9.95 1.28
CA PHE A 239 5.22 10.34 0.98
C PHE A 239 6.21 9.69 1.96
N ILE A 240 5.95 9.74 3.27
CA ILE A 240 6.77 9.08 4.29
C ILE A 240 6.79 7.56 4.10
N GLU A 241 5.65 6.95 3.76
CA GLU A 241 5.57 5.51 3.48
C GLU A 241 6.50 5.11 2.31
N GLN A 242 6.54 5.92 1.24
CA GLN A 242 7.45 5.67 0.11
C GLN A 242 8.92 5.83 0.49
N LEU A 243 9.27 6.84 1.31
CA LEU A 243 10.65 6.98 1.83
C LEU A 243 11.06 5.77 2.68
N SER A 244 10.11 5.24 3.45
CA SER A 244 10.34 4.14 4.40
C SER A 244 10.59 2.78 3.72
N LEU A 245 10.39 2.66 2.40
CA LEU A 245 10.70 1.43 1.66
C LEU A 245 12.19 1.05 1.71
N PHE A 246 13.08 2.02 1.99
CA PHE A 246 14.50 1.79 2.20
C PHE A 246 14.84 1.24 3.59
N GLN A 247 13.86 1.02 4.47
CA GLN A 247 14.07 0.49 5.83
C GLN A 247 14.84 -0.83 5.83
N ILE A 248 14.48 -1.77 4.95
CA ILE A 248 15.19 -3.05 4.87
C ILE A 248 16.67 -2.88 4.51
N LEU A 249 16.99 -1.94 3.61
CA LEU A 249 18.37 -1.61 3.25
C LEU A 249 19.12 -0.95 4.41
N PHE A 250 18.46 -0.07 5.17
CA PHE A 250 19.06 0.54 6.36
C PHE A 250 19.42 -0.49 7.42
N LEU A 251 18.48 -1.39 7.74
CA LEU A 251 18.69 -2.43 8.73
C LEU A 251 19.83 -3.38 8.29
N GLN A 252 19.92 -3.70 7.00
CA GLN A 252 20.95 -4.61 6.49
C GLN A 252 22.32 -3.94 6.31
N GLN A 253 22.40 -2.80 5.61
CA GLN A 253 23.66 -2.16 5.20
C GLN A 253 24.24 -1.23 6.26
N THR A 254 23.40 -0.62 7.10
CA THR A 254 23.86 0.35 8.11
C THR A 254 23.95 -0.27 9.50
N LEU A 255 22.97 -1.11 9.88
CA LEU A 255 22.93 -1.75 11.19
C LEU A 255 23.47 -3.19 11.20
N ASN A 256 23.87 -3.71 10.03
CA ASN A 256 24.49 -5.03 9.84
C ASN A 256 23.64 -6.22 10.34
N PHE A 257 22.31 -6.10 10.30
CA PHE A 257 21.44 -7.24 10.60
C PHE A 257 21.49 -8.27 9.47
N SER A 258 21.50 -9.56 9.84
CA SER A 258 21.44 -10.65 8.88
C SER A 258 20.10 -10.66 8.12
N ALA A 259 20.10 -11.07 6.85
CA ALA A 259 18.87 -11.14 6.06
C ALA A 259 17.82 -12.11 6.64
N GLN A 260 18.27 -13.11 7.41
CA GLN A 260 17.38 -13.97 8.21
C GLN A 260 16.70 -13.19 9.32
N THR A 261 17.42 -12.37 10.09
CA THR A 261 16.84 -11.54 11.15
C THR A 261 15.81 -10.55 10.59
N LEU A 262 16.03 -10.02 9.38
CA LEU A 262 15.09 -9.12 8.72
C LEU A 262 13.75 -9.80 8.36
N SER A 263 13.72 -11.13 8.23
CA SER A 263 12.46 -11.85 7.99
C SER A 263 11.46 -11.74 9.14
N PHE A 264 11.93 -11.40 10.35
CA PHE A 264 11.08 -11.16 11.51
C PHE A 264 10.40 -9.79 11.49
N VAL A 265 10.80 -8.87 10.62
CA VAL A 265 10.18 -7.54 10.54
C VAL A 265 8.71 -7.62 10.09
N PRO A 266 8.36 -8.27 8.96
CA PRO A 266 6.95 -8.44 8.60
C PRO A 266 6.17 -9.29 9.61
N PHE A 267 6.83 -10.28 10.22
CA PHE A 267 6.24 -11.10 11.29
C PHE A 267 5.81 -10.24 12.48
N VAL A 268 6.71 -9.41 13.01
CA VAL A 268 6.41 -8.56 14.15
C VAL A 268 5.38 -7.50 13.78
N ALA A 269 5.48 -6.90 12.59
CA ALA A 269 4.47 -5.96 12.10
C ALA A 269 3.08 -6.61 12.05
N ALA A 270 2.97 -7.81 11.47
CA ALA A 270 1.72 -8.56 11.42
C ALA A 270 1.18 -8.93 12.82
N PHE A 271 2.06 -9.42 13.70
CA PHE A 271 1.69 -9.75 15.07
C PHE A 271 1.16 -8.54 15.85
N VAL A 272 1.86 -7.40 15.76
CA VAL A 272 1.42 -6.15 16.38
C VAL A 272 0.10 -5.66 15.76
N THR A 273 -0.06 -5.74 14.44
CA THR A 273 -1.32 -5.36 13.77
C THR A 273 -2.49 -6.20 14.28
N LEU A 274 -2.34 -7.52 14.42
CA LEU A 274 -3.39 -8.41 14.95
C LEU A 274 -3.73 -8.06 16.41
N LEU A 275 -2.71 -7.79 17.23
CA LEU A 275 -2.91 -7.39 18.62
C LEU A 275 -3.64 -6.05 18.72
N LEU A 276 -3.24 -5.05 17.92
CA LEU A 276 -3.89 -3.73 17.90
C LEU A 276 -5.31 -3.81 17.38
N TYR A 277 -5.59 -4.69 16.40
CA TYR A 277 -6.93 -4.90 15.88
C TYR A 277 -7.91 -5.36 16.99
N GLY A 278 -7.51 -6.35 17.80
CA GLY A 278 -8.35 -6.86 18.89
C GLY A 278 -8.39 -5.97 20.14
N VAL A 279 -7.27 -5.33 20.48
CA VAL A 279 -7.10 -4.65 21.78
C VAL A 279 -7.22 -3.13 21.66
N ALA A 280 -6.51 -2.52 20.72
CA ALA A 280 -6.40 -1.07 20.65
C ALA A 280 -7.58 -0.44 19.90
N LEU A 281 -8.02 -1.04 18.78
CA LEU A 281 -9.06 -0.45 17.93
C LEU A 281 -10.38 -0.19 18.67
N PRO A 282 -10.92 -1.12 19.50
CA PRO A 282 -12.16 -0.88 20.26
C PRO A 282 -12.04 0.22 21.33
N ARG A 283 -10.80 0.52 21.78
CA ARG A 283 -10.52 1.57 22.75
C ARG A 283 -10.32 2.92 22.06
N LEU A 284 -9.54 2.94 20.99
CA LEU A 284 -9.25 4.14 20.20
C LEU A 284 -10.48 4.64 19.42
N SER A 285 -11.41 3.75 19.04
CA SER A 285 -12.67 4.13 18.39
C SER A 285 -13.60 4.96 19.28
N ARG A 286 -13.37 4.99 20.60
CA ARG A 286 -14.13 5.80 21.55
C ARG A 286 -13.58 7.22 21.69
N LEU A 287 -12.36 7.47 21.21
CA LEU A 287 -11.73 8.78 21.29
C LEU A 287 -12.12 9.64 20.08
N PRO A 288 -12.19 10.98 20.23
CA PRO A 288 -12.33 11.89 19.11
C PRO A 288 -11.24 11.67 18.06
N LEU A 289 -11.62 11.71 16.77
CA LEU A 289 -10.74 11.39 15.65
C LEU A 289 -9.44 12.21 15.65
N GLY A 290 -9.53 13.52 15.89
CA GLY A 290 -8.35 14.39 16.02
C GLY A 290 -7.39 13.94 17.13
N ARG A 291 -7.90 13.54 18.31
CA ARG A 291 -7.05 13.05 19.41
C ARG A 291 -6.41 11.72 19.07
N THR A 292 -7.15 10.82 18.42
CA THR A 292 -6.62 9.54 17.95
C THR A 292 -5.48 9.74 16.95
N LEU A 293 -5.65 10.65 15.97
CA LEU A 293 -4.59 10.99 15.02
C LEU A 293 -3.35 11.55 15.73
N MET A 294 -3.52 12.44 16.70
CA MET A 294 -2.40 12.98 17.49
C MET A 294 -1.61 11.88 18.21
N VAL A 295 -2.30 10.97 18.92
CA VAL A 295 -1.66 9.85 19.62
C VAL A 295 -0.91 8.95 18.64
N VAL A 296 -1.56 8.58 17.54
CA VAL A 296 -0.98 7.71 16.50
C VAL A 296 0.23 8.36 15.83
N ARG A 297 0.26 9.68 15.64
CA ARG A 297 1.42 10.41 15.11
C ARG A 297 2.53 10.60 16.13
N ALA A 298 2.20 10.80 17.41
CA ALA A 298 3.21 10.87 18.48
C ALA A 298 3.97 9.54 18.59
N LEU A 299 3.24 8.41 18.59
CA LEU A 299 3.85 7.08 18.55
C LEU A 299 4.69 6.85 17.29
N GLY A 300 4.25 7.37 16.14
CA GLY A 300 5.02 7.30 14.89
C GLY A 300 6.34 8.06 14.94
N LEU A 301 6.34 9.28 15.52
CA LEU A 301 7.56 10.04 15.75
C LEU A 301 8.50 9.30 16.72
N ILE A 302 7.98 8.76 17.81
CA ILE A 302 8.77 7.95 18.76
C ILE A 302 9.38 6.75 18.05
N GLY A 303 8.62 6.02 17.22
CA GLY A 303 9.14 4.89 16.44
C GLY A 303 10.20 5.29 15.43
N ALA A 304 10.00 6.40 14.72
CA ALA A 304 10.96 6.90 13.73
C ALA A 304 12.27 7.34 14.39
N VAL A 305 12.19 8.00 15.55
CA VAL A 305 13.36 8.39 16.35
C VAL A 305 14.04 7.17 16.97
N ALA A 306 13.26 6.22 17.52
CA ALA A 306 13.81 4.99 18.10
C ALA A 306 14.63 4.20 17.08
N LEU A 307 14.19 4.14 15.81
CA LEU A 307 14.90 3.46 14.72
C LEU A 307 16.30 4.05 14.48
N LEU A 308 16.50 5.36 14.67
CA LEU A 308 17.81 6.02 14.52
C LEU A 308 18.82 5.61 15.61
N PHE A 309 18.32 5.21 16.78
CA PHE A 309 19.12 4.86 17.95
C PHE A 309 19.22 3.35 18.19
N VAL A 310 18.68 2.51 17.29
CA VAL A 310 18.83 1.05 17.38
C VAL A 310 20.33 0.70 17.35
N PRO A 311 20.87 0.08 18.41
CA PRO A 311 22.26 -0.36 18.41
C PRO A 311 22.48 -1.46 17.38
N ALA A 312 23.62 -1.42 16.69
CA ALA A 312 24.00 -2.47 15.75
C ALA A 312 24.00 -3.85 16.44
N GLY A 313 23.40 -4.85 15.80
CA GLY A 313 23.29 -6.21 16.34
C GLY A 313 22.21 -6.42 17.43
N ASN A 314 21.61 -5.36 17.97
CA ASN A 314 20.54 -5.51 18.98
C ASN A 314 19.19 -5.81 18.31
N THR A 315 18.93 -7.11 18.13
CA THR A 315 17.71 -7.60 17.48
C THR A 315 16.44 -7.22 18.26
N ALA A 316 16.47 -7.24 19.60
CA ALA A 316 15.31 -6.90 20.42
C ALA A 316 14.92 -5.42 20.26
N ALA A 317 15.89 -4.52 20.30
CA ALA A 317 15.66 -3.08 20.07
C ALA A 317 15.14 -2.82 18.65
N MET A 318 15.71 -3.49 17.64
CA MET A 318 15.24 -3.41 16.26
C MET A 318 13.78 -3.86 16.12
N LEU A 319 13.44 -5.04 16.64
CA LEU A 319 12.08 -5.58 16.55
C LEU A 319 11.06 -4.72 17.33
N ALA A 320 11.45 -4.15 18.48
CA ALA A 320 10.59 -3.22 19.21
C ALA A 320 10.30 -1.95 18.41
N ALA A 321 11.34 -1.33 17.82
CA ALA A 321 11.18 -0.11 17.02
C ALA A 321 10.33 -0.38 15.76
N VAL A 322 10.62 -1.46 15.04
CA VAL A 322 9.90 -1.82 13.81
C VAL A 322 8.49 -2.31 14.10
N GLY A 323 8.27 -3.02 15.21
CA GLY A 323 6.93 -3.40 15.67
C GLY A 323 6.07 -2.19 16.01
N LEU A 324 6.64 -1.21 16.71
CA LEU A 324 5.97 0.07 16.97
C LEU A 324 5.60 0.77 15.65
N LEU A 325 6.54 0.88 14.72
CA LEU A 325 6.30 1.47 13.40
C LEU A 325 5.24 0.72 12.61
N GLY A 326 5.26 -0.62 12.59
CA GLY A 326 4.26 -1.45 11.91
C GLY A 326 2.86 -1.24 12.48
N GLY A 327 2.74 -1.20 13.81
CA GLY A 327 1.48 -0.90 14.48
C GLY A 327 0.98 0.52 14.20
N VAL A 328 1.89 1.50 14.21
CA VAL A 328 1.59 2.89 13.83
C VAL A 328 1.08 2.96 12.40
N THR A 329 1.74 2.30 11.44
CA THR A 329 1.33 2.27 10.03
C THR A 329 -0.10 1.76 9.89
N PHE A 330 -0.42 0.62 10.51
CA PHE A 330 -1.78 0.07 10.53
C PHE A 330 -2.82 1.06 11.07
N LEU A 331 -2.54 1.71 12.21
CA LEU A 331 -3.45 2.68 12.79
C LEU A 331 -3.60 3.92 11.91
N THR A 332 -2.52 4.42 11.30
CA THR A 332 -2.64 5.57 10.40
C THR A 332 -3.44 5.24 9.15
N LEU A 333 -3.26 4.09 8.52
CA LEU A 333 -4.09 3.71 7.36
C LEU A 333 -5.58 3.74 7.73
N THR A 334 -5.93 3.20 8.90
CA THR A 334 -7.31 3.14 9.39
C THR A 334 -7.90 4.52 9.66
N TYR A 335 -7.18 5.37 10.41
CA TYR A 335 -7.72 6.66 10.86
C TYR A 335 -7.52 7.81 9.86
N ARG A 336 -6.52 7.75 8.99
CA ARG A 336 -6.31 8.73 7.90
C ARG A 336 -7.49 8.73 6.95
N ASP A 337 -7.92 7.54 6.51
CA ASP A 337 -9.00 7.42 5.55
C ASP A 337 -10.32 7.88 6.20
N ALA A 338 -10.58 7.48 7.46
CA ALA A 338 -11.72 7.99 8.22
C ALA A 338 -11.74 9.52 8.35
N ALA A 339 -10.58 10.14 8.59
CA ALA A 339 -10.45 11.60 8.74
C ALA A 339 -10.58 12.39 7.44
N LEU A 340 -10.28 11.76 6.31
CA LEU A 340 -10.58 12.29 4.99
C LEU A 340 -12.08 12.22 4.72
N PHE A 341 -12.70 11.04 4.89
CA PHE A 341 -14.14 10.86 4.65
C PHE A 341 -15.01 11.76 5.52
N SER A 342 -14.65 12.01 6.77
CA SER A 342 -15.41 12.91 7.66
C SER A 342 -15.40 14.38 7.23
N ARG A 343 -14.51 14.77 6.30
CA ARG A 343 -14.36 16.15 5.80
C ARG A 343 -14.79 16.32 4.35
N LEU A 344 -15.14 15.24 3.67
CA LEU A 344 -15.66 15.31 2.31
C LEU A 344 -17.14 15.75 2.34
N PRO A 345 -17.57 16.60 1.39
CA PRO A 345 -18.98 16.96 1.26
C PRO A 345 -19.82 15.74 0.91
N GLN A 346 -21.12 15.75 1.26
CA GLN A 346 -22.06 14.65 0.97
C GLN A 346 -22.30 14.45 -0.54
N ASN A 347 -22.18 15.53 -1.33
CA ASN A 347 -22.28 15.49 -2.78
C ASN A 347 -20.87 15.54 -3.40
N GLY A 348 -20.58 14.66 -4.37
CA GLY A 348 -19.27 14.62 -5.04
C GLY A 348 -18.14 14.03 -4.18
N THR A 349 -18.46 13.31 -3.11
CA THR A 349 -17.48 12.64 -2.21
C THR A 349 -16.49 11.77 -2.98
N ALA A 350 -16.99 10.95 -3.91
CA ALA A 350 -16.18 10.02 -4.69
C ALA A 350 -15.19 10.75 -5.61
N ASP A 351 -15.64 11.84 -6.24
CA ASP A 351 -14.84 12.64 -7.15
C ASP A 351 -13.71 13.37 -6.41
N LEU A 352 -14.02 13.98 -5.27
CA LEU A 352 -13.01 14.64 -4.42
C LEU A 352 -12.05 13.64 -3.78
N PHE A 353 -12.54 12.48 -3.33
CA PHE A 353 -11.67 11.42 -2.83
C PHE A 353 -10.70 10.94 -3.92
N SER A 354 -11.20 10.68 -5.14
CA SER A 354 -10.37 10.31 -6.29
C SER A 354 -9.34 11.39 -6.62
N ALA A 355 -9.71 12.67 -6.56
CA ALA A 355 -8.79 13.79 -6.76
C ALA A 355 -7.66 13.82 -5.70
N VAL A 356 -7.98 13.60 -4.43
CA VAL A 356 -6.99 13.51 -3.34
C VAL A 356 -6.04 12.33 -3.57
N GLN A 357 -6.56 11.16 -3.96
CA GLN A 357 -5.74 9.99 -4.26
C GLN A 357 -4.79 10.23 -5.43
N THR A 358 -5.29 10.88 -6.49
CA THR A 358 -4.53 11.19 -7.70
C THR A 358 -3.42 12.19 -7.42
N LEU A 359 -3.74 13.26 -6.68
CA LEU A 359 -2.75 14.26 -6.25
C LEU A 359 -1.68 13.62 -5.34
N THR A 360 -2.11 12.76 -4.43
CA THR A 360 -1.20 12.05 -3.53
C THR A 360 -0.21 11.18 -4.31
N LEU A 361 -0.70 10.41 -5.29
CA LEU A 361 0.16 9.59 -6.13
C LEU A 361 1.16 10.44 -6.92
N LEU A 362 0.70 11.55 -7.52
CA LEU A 362 1.56 12.49 -8.25
C LEU A 362 2.68 13.05 -7.36
N CYS A 363 2.34 13.49 -6.15
CA CYS A 363 3.32 14.03 -5.19
C CYS A 363 4.23 12.97 -4.58
N ALA A 364 3.83 11.69 -4.60
CA ALA A 364 4.66 10.58 -4.15
C ALA A 364 5.72 10.16 -5.18
N ILE A 365 5.59 10.53 -6.46
CA ILE A 365 6.54 10.18 -7.53
C ILE A 365 8.00 10.48 -7.15
N PRO A 366 8.39 11.69 -6.70
CA PRO A 366 9.79 11.97 -6.38
C PRO A 366 10.26 11.29 -5.09
N ALA A 367 9.36 10.75 -4.25
CA ALA A 367 9.71 10.22 -2.93
C ALA A 367 10.73 9.09 -3.01
N ALA A 368 10.51 8.09 -3.87
CA ALA A 368 11.40 6.95 -3.99
C ALA A 368 12.80 7.34 -4.52
N GLY A 369 12.87 8.21 -5.54
CA GLY A 369 14.12 8.75 -6.07
C GLY A 369 14.89 9.58 -5.05
N LEU A 370 14.18 10.44 -4.30
CA LEU A 370 14.74 11.21 -3.20
C LEU A 370 15.30 10.28 -2.11
N ALA A 371 14.55 9.24 -1.74
CA ALA A 371 15.01 8.24 -0.78
C ALA A 371 16.30 7.56 -1.25
N GLY A 372 16.36 7.13 -2.50
CA GLY A 372 17.55 6.50 -3.08
C GLY A 372 18.78 7.42 -3.08
N ALA A 373 18.59 8.69 -3.45
CA ALA A 373 19.65 9.70 -3.47
C ALA A 373 20.15 10.06 -2.06
N LEU A 374 19.24 10.28 -1.10
CA LEU A 374 19.60 10.56 0.29
C LEU A 374 20.28 9.34 0.94
N PHE A 375 19.78 8.14 0.66
CA PHE A 375 20.38 6.91 1.17
C PHE A 375 21.80 6.71 0.62
N ALA A 376 22.05 7.06 -0.65
CA ALA A 376 23.38 7.00 -1.25
C ALA A 376 24.36 7.99 -0.57
N ALA A 377 23.89 9.21 -0.26
CA ALA A 377 24.71 10.23 0.39
C ALA A 377 25.01 9.87 1.86
N SER A 378 23.97 9.56 2.64
CA SER A 378 24.13 8.95 3.95
C SER A 378 22.84 8.25 4.40
N PRO A 379 22.86 6.93 4.68
CA PRO A 379 21.65 6.20 5.07
C PRO A 379 20.91 6.82 6.25
N ARG A 380 21.64 7.31 7.26
CA ARG A 380 21.05 7.97 8.43
C ARG A 380 20.30 9.26 8.09
N SER A 381 20.72 10.04 7.10
CA SER A 381 20.03 11.29 6.74
C SER A 381 18.60 11.06 6.24
N LEU A 382 18.36 9.95 5.52
CA LEU A 382 17.02 9.57 5.08
C LEU A 382 16.09 9.35 6.28
N PHE A 383 16.54 8.61 7.30
CA PHE A 383 15.72 8.34 8.48
C PHE A 383 15.58 9.55 9.41
N VAL A 384 16.56 10.46 9.41
CA VAL A 384 16.42 11.78 10.05
C VAL A 384 15.34 12.62 9.35
N LEU A 385 15.33 12.63 8.01
CA LEU A 385 14.27 13.28 7.24
C LEU A 385 12.90 12.65 7.54
N ILE A 386 12.81 11.31 7.57
CA ILE A 386 11.56 10.61 7.94
C ILE A 386 11.09 11.03 9.33
N ALA A 387 11.98 11.09 10.33
CA ALA A 387 11.63 11.54 11.68
C ALA A 387 11.18 13.02 11.70
N ALA A 388 11.86 13.90 10.96
CA ALA A 388 11.47 15.30 10.82
C ALA A 388 10.08 15.45 10.16
N LEU A 389 9.80 14.70 9.09
CA LEU A 389 8.49 14.68 8.45
C LEU A 389 7.41 14.09 9.38
N CYS A 390 7.73 13.09 10.21
CA CYS A 390 6.83 12.58 11.25
C CYS A 390 6.50 13.66 12.30
N ALA A 391 7.46 14.52 12.66
CA ALA A 391 7.23 15.64 13.55
C ALA A 391 6.30 16.69 12.91
N VAL A 392 6.50 17.01 11.63
CA VAL A 392 5.59 17.88 10.86
C VAL A 392 4.18 17.28 10.80
N LEU A 393 4.08 15.97 10.57
CA LEU A 393 2.80 15.26 10.52
C LEU A 393 2.08 15.27 11.88
N LEU A 394 2.82 15.18 12.99
CA LEU A 394 2.27 15.36 14.34
C LEU A 394 1.76 16.78 14.56
N LEU A 395 2.53 17.81 14.17
CA LEU A 395 2.10 19.21 14.27
C LEU A 395 0.82 19.46 13.46
N LEU A 396 0.73 18.88 12.26
CA LEU A 396 -0.46 18.97 11.42
C LEU A 396 -1.66 18.25 12.05
N ALA A 397 -1.45 17.08 12.67
CA ALA A 397 -2.50 16.38 13.42
C ALA A 397 -3.02 17.22 14.60
N VAL A 398 -2.11 17.87 15.36
CA VAL A 398 -2.48 18.78 16.46
C VAL A 398 -3.29 19.97 15.92
N TRP A 399 -2.86 20.55 14.81
CA TRP A 399 -3.57 21.67 14.17
C TRP A 399 -4.98 21.26 13.69
N LEU A 400 -5.10 20.08 13.08
CA LEU A 400 -6.39 19.53 12.64
C LEU A 400 -7.33 19.26 13.81
N ALA A 401 -6.82 18.65 14.89
CA ALA A 401 -7.61 18.34 16.08
C ALA A 401 -8.13 19.62 16.77
N ARG A 402 -7.31 20.66 16.89
CA ARG A 402 -7.72 21.96 17.46
C ARG A 402 -8.82 22.66 16.68
N ARG A 403 -8.94 22.38 15.37
CA ARG A 403 -10.00 22.91 14.51
C ARG A 403 -11.30 22.10 14.58
N GLU A 404 -11.24 20.84 15.00
CA GLU A 404 -12.44 20.03 15.29
C GLU A 404 -13.05 20.41 16.64
N GLU A 405 -12.23 20.75 17.65
CA GLU A 405 -12.72 21.10 19.01
C GLU A 405 -13.28 22.52 19.11
N ARG A 406 -13.02 23.41 18.14
CA ARG A 406 -13.72 24.70 18.07
C ARG A 406 -15.12 24.42 17.53
N PRO A 407 -16.19 24.61 18.32
CA PRO A 407 -17.53 24.57 17.77
C PRO A 407 -17.55 25.51 16.57
N GLN A 408 -18.27 25.12 15.51
CA GLN A 408 -18.81 26.10 14.59
C GLN A 408 -19.60 27.08 15.48
N ALA A 409 -18.96 28.17 15.90
CA ALA A 409 -19.62 29.29 16.52
C ALA A 409 -20.53 29.80 15.41
N THR A 410 -21.77 29.32 15.49
CA THR A 410 -22.89 29.67 14.65
C THR A 410 -22.86 31.15 14.40
N GLY A 411 -22.72 31.51 13.12
CA GLY A 411 -23.34 32.72 12.63
C GLY A 411 -24.79 32.67 13.07
N ALA A 412 -25.13 33.60 13.97
CA ALA A 412 -26.47 34.11 14.12
C ALA A 412 -26.65 35.24 13.11
#